data_AF-A0A949M1W2-F1
#
_entry.id   AF-A0A949M1W2-F1
#
_cell.length_a   1.000
_cell.length_b   1.000
_cell.length_c   1.000
_cell.angle_alpha   90.00
_cell.angle_beta   90.00
_cell.angle_gamma   90.00
#
_symmetry.space_group_name_H-M   'P 1'
#
loop_
_entity.id
_entity.type
_entity.pdbx_description
1 polymer ?
#
loop_
_entity_poly.entity_id
_entity_poly.type
_entity_poly.pdbx_seq_one_letter_code
_entity_poly.pdbx_strand_id
1 'polypeptide(L)'
;MQSIITRLAALRSLARPLALTFGGVVALSLGIAYLLAYSYRVIALPPVFYYMMLQFLPLWVRGLLSLALGCVLLGLGIWRLSGVAVIQLDARSATGEMVLGYTRAAAPPQVAVISGGAGLLIPASLGRAVARMTCIIPVQDPVEYYYRASSLFSFTNVVFVAPTIEPIPVLLTLDDGGVHDIAENISHREDLAARHVVDVALVRPPTPTPTAVCDALRGADVIILGPGSLFESIIPTLAIPEVREALAARRARTIYICSLMTEPGMTHGFGVADHIRQFRRFAGFVPDYVLVNAQRIDPEVQRIYAAANQSPVTLSPEEYEETVVPAMERVTTRDVMVEGSIVVEADVASSVVQLTASLDRPGESRTVRVLRHDPDKLIAAVQEIIRRG
;
A
#
# COMPACT_ATOMS: atom_id res chain seq x y z
N MET A 1 -7.18 -27.56 14.85
CA MET A 1 -8.11 -27.83 15.96
C MET A 1 -7.72 -27.11 17.26
N GLN A 2 -6.43 -27.08 17.65
CA GLN A 2 -5.97 -26.32 18.82
C GLN A 2 -6.26 -24.82 18.77
N SER A 3 -6.22 -24.17 17.58
CA SER A 3 -6.54 -22.74 17.43
C SER A 3 -8.01 -22.38 17.69
N ILE A 4 -8.95 -23.32 17.48
CA ILE A 4 -10.38 -23.11 17.75
C ILE A 4 -10.65 -23.23 19.25
N ILE A 5 -9.96 -24.16 19.93
CA ILE A 5 -10.10 -24.41 21.37
C ILE A 5 -9.51 -23.25 22.19
N THR A 6 -8.34 -22.70 21.81
CA THR A 6 -7.78 -21.49 22.45
C THR A 6 -8.62 -20.24 22.18
N ARG A 7 -9.28 -20.14 21.02
CA ARG A 7 -10.17 -19.01 20.70
C ARG A 7 -11.52 -19.08 21.44
N LEU A 8 -12.09 -20.27 21.64
CA LEU A 8 -13.24 -20.46 22.53
C LEU A 8 -12.91 -20.15 23.99
N ALA A 9 -11.67 -20.37 24.43
CA ALA A 9 -11.22 -20.01 25.77
C ALA A 9 -11.19 -18.48 26.01
N ALA A 10 -10.93 -17.67 24.97
CA ALA A 10 -10.96 -16.21 25.05
C ALA A 10 -12.39 -15.65 25.18
N LEU A 11 -13.40 -16.28 24.59
CA LEU A 11 -14.82 -15.94 24.83
C LEU A 11 -15.24 -16.21 26.29
N ARG A 12 -14.59 -17.17 26.94
CA ARG A 12 -14.88 -17.55 28.33
C ARG A 12 -14.45 -16.46 29.32
N SER A 13 -13.48 -15.61 28.99
CA SER A 13 -13.05 -14.49 29.85
C SER A 13 -14.00 -13.28 29.78
N LEU A 14 -14.72 -13.11 28.66
CA LEU A 14 -15.76 -12.08 28.48
C LEU A 14 -17.08 -12.42 29.18
N ALA A 15 -17.35 -13.69 29.45
CA ALA A 15 -18.60 -14.13 30.07
C ALA A 15 -18.81 -13.54 31.48
N ARG A 16 -17.74 -13.40 32.28
CA ARG A 16 -17.82 -12.82 33.64
C ARG A 16 -18.14 -11.33 33.66
N PRO A 17 -17.40 -10.44 32.97
CA PRO A 17 -17.74 -9.02 32.95
C PRO A 17 -19.10 -8.76 32.30
N LEU A 18 -19.48 -9.53 31.26
CA LEU A 18 -20.79 -9.40 30.64
C LEU A 18 -21.93 -9.85 31.57
N ALA A 19 -21.73 -10.93 32.34
CA ALA A 19 -22.69 -11.35 33.35
C ALA A 19 -22.80 -10.31 34.49
N LEU A 20 -21.70 -9.69 34.87
CA LEU A 20 -21.68 -8.64 35.89
C LEU A 20 -22.41 -7.37 35.42
N THR A 21 -22.17 -6.92 34.18
CA THR A 21 -22.88 -5.76 33.61
C THR A 21 -24.36 -6.06 33.42
N PHE A 22 -24.71 -7.25 32.92
CA PHE A 22 -26.09 -7.68 32.81
C PHE A 22 -26.79 -7.71 34.18
N GLY A 23 -26.15 -8.30 35.20
CA GLY A 23 -26.65 -8.32 36.56
C GLY A 23 -26.85 -6.91 37.14
N GLY A 24 -25.91 -5.99 36.88
CA GLY A 24 -26.00 -4.60 37.30
C GLY A 24 -27.18 -3.86 36.64
N VAL A 25 -27.38 -4.05 35.33
CA VAL A 25 -28.52 -3.47 34.61
C VAL A 25 -29.85 -4.00 35.17
N VAL A 26 -29.97 -5.32 35.38
CA VAL A 26 -31.19 -5.93 35.94
C VAL A 26 -31.48 -5.37 37.33
N ALA A 27 -30.48 -5.30 38.21
CA ALA A 27 -30.65 -4.75 39.56
C ALA A 27 -31.08 -3.28 39.54
N LEU A 28 -30.49 -2.47 38.66
CA LEU A 28 -30.81 -1.05 38.51
C LEU A 28 -32.23 -0.85 37.94
N SER A 29 -32.61 -1.62 36.92
CA SER A 29 -33.97 -1.60 36.38
C SER A 29 -35.01 -2.00 37.43
N LEU A 30 -34.71 -3.02 38.24
CA LEU A 30 -35.61 -3.45 39.32
C LEU A 30 -35.73 -2.39 40.43
N GLY A 31 -34.63 -1.74 40.81
CA GLY A 31 -34.62 -0.64 41.78
C GLY A 31 -35.46 0.55 41.32
N ILE A 32 -35.31 0.97 40.06
CA ILE A 32 -36.14 2.02 39.46
C ILE A 32 -37.61 1.63 39.44
N ALA A 33 -37.93 0.38 39.07
CA ALA A 33 -39.30 -0.12 39.06
C ALA A 33 -39.96 -0.04 40.44
N TYR A 34 -39.24 -0.42 41.51
CA TYR A 34 -39.74 -0.31 42.89
C TYR A 34 -39.94 1.14 43.33
N LEU A 35 -38.99 2.03 43.03
CA LEU A 35 -39.11 3.47 43.34
C LEU A 35 -40.29 4.13 42.62
N LEU A 36 -40.51 3.78 41.35
CA LEU A 36 -41.66 4.25 40.59
C LEU A 36 -42.98 3.69 41.14
N ALA A 37 -43.02 2.39 41.48
CA ALA A 37 -44.20 1.75 42.06
C ALA A 37 -44.55 2.33 43.44
N TYR A 38 -43.55 2.67 44.25
CA TYR A 38 -43.73 3.35 45.53
C TYR A 38 -44.27 4.78 45.33
N SER A 39 -43.59 5.58 44.50
CA SER A 39 -44.00 6.95 44.17
C SER A 39 -45.44 7.00 43.65
N TYR A 40 -45.82 6.04 42.82
CA TYR A 40 -47.18 5.91 42.29
C TYR A 40 -48.25 5.65 43.37
N ARG A 41 -47.91 4.91 44.44
CA ARG A 41 -48.85 4.59 45.53
C ARG A 41 -49.03 5.73 46.52
N VAL A 42 -48.04 6.60 46.64
CA VAL A 42 -47.97 7.64 47.69
C VAL A 42 -48.26 9.03 47.13
N ILE A 43 -47.95 9.28 45.86
CA ILE A 43 -48.07 10.59 45.22
C ILE A 43 -49.24 10.57 44.22
N ALA A 44 -50.17 11.52 44.36
CA ALA A 44 -51.25 11.71 43.39
C ALA A 44 -50.68 12.29 42.08
N LEU A 45 -50.60 11.47 41.03
CA LEU A 45 -50.09 11.89 39.72
C LEU A 45 -51.20 12.51 38.85
N PRO A 46 -50.85 13.45 37.95
CA PRO A 46 -51.80 14.03 37.00
C PRO A 46 -52.43 13.00 36.04
N PRO A 47 -53.65 13.26 35.51
CA PRO A 47 -54.37 12.33 34.63
C PRO A 47 -53.63 11.91 33.34
N VAL A 48 -52.65 12.72 32.90
CA VAL A 48 -51.83 12.42 31.70
C VAL A 48 -51.04 11.11 31.86
N PHE A 49 -50.64 10.77 33.09
CA PHE A 49 -49.89 9.54 33.37
C PHE A 49 -50.72 8.26 33.15
N TYR A 50 -52.06 8.35 33.21
CA TYR A 50 -52.95 7.23 32.93
C TYR A 50 -52.77 6.69 31.49
N TYR A 51 -52.72 7.61 30.52
CA TYR A 51 -52.55 7.27 29.10
C TYR A 51 -51.10 6.90 28.78
N MET A 52 -50.13 7.62 29.33
CA MET A 52 -48.71 7.37 29.10
C MET A 52 -48.25 6.00 29.62
N MET A 53 -48.83 5.52 30.72
CA MET A 53 -48.53 4.22 31.32
C MET A 53 -49.46 3.10 30.83
N LEU A 54 -50.26 3.37 29.79
CA LEU A 54 -51.22 2.44 29.18
C LEU A 54 -52.19 1.80 30.19
N GLN A 55 -52.65 2.54 31.21
CA GLN A 55 -53.40 1.98 32.34
C GLN A 55 -54.79 1.43 31.97
N PHE A 56 -55.32 1.82 30.81
CA PHE A 56 -56.54 1.26 30.24
C PHE A 56 -56.39 -0.22 29.82
N LEU A 57 -55.16 -0.76 29.81
CA LEU A 57 -54.87 -2.16 29.49
C LEU A 57 -54.64 -3.01 30.75
N PRO A 58 -55.05 -4.29 30.72
CA PRO A 58 -54.76 -5.24 31.79
C PRO A 58 -53.26 -5.32 32.12
N LEU A 59 -52.92 -5.60 33.38
CA LEU A 59 -51.53 -5.65 33.87
C LEU A 59 -50.62 -6.57 33.04
N TRP A 60 -51.13 -7.73 32.63
CA TRP A 60 -50.37 -8.70 31.84
C TRP A 60 -50.11 -8.21 30.40
N VAL A 61 -51.05 -7.46 29.79
CA VAL A 61 -50.89 -6.90 28.45
C VAL A 61 -49.83 -5.80 28.43
N ARG A 62 -49.82 -4.94 29.46
CA ARG A 62 -48.78 -3.90 29.62
C ARG A 62 -47.39 -4.51 29.70
N GLY A 63 -47.23 -5.55 30.53
CA GLY A 63 -45.97 -6.28 30.66
C GLY A 63 -45.50 -6.87 29.33
N LEU A 64 -46.42 -7.48 28.57
CA LEU A 64 -46.11 -8.07 27.26
C LEU A 64 -45.69 -7.01 26.23
N LEU A 65 -46.37 -5.86 26.20
CA LEU A 65 -46.03 -4.75 25.29
C LEU A 65 -44.66 -4.15 25.61
N SER A 66 -44.35 -3.94 26.89
CA SER A 66 -43.03 -3.44 27.32
C SER A 66 -41.92 -4.44 26.99
N LEU A 67 -42.18 -5.75 27.15
CA LEU A 67 -41.22 -6.80 26.79
C LEU A 67 -40.98 -6.84 25.27
N ALA A 68 -42.05 -6.79 24.47
CA ALA A 68 -41.96 -6.78 23.01
C ALA A 68 -41.19 -5.56 22.50
N LEU A 69 -41.48 -4.37 23.02
CA LEU A 69 -40.75 -3.14 22.69
C LEU A 69 -39.26 -3.25 23.06
N GLY A 70 -38.95 -3.82 24.23
CA GLY A 70 -37.57 -4.07 24.66
C GLY A 70 -36.82 -5.00 23.71
N CYS A 71 -37.43 -6.11 23.29
CA CYS A 71 -36.84 -7.05 22.33
C CYS A 71 -36.56 -6.40 20.97
N VAL A 72 -37.48 -5.55 20.48
CA VAL A 72 -37.30 -4.83 19.21
C VAL A 72 -36.13 -3.84 19.31
N LEU A 73 -36.07 -3.04 20.36
CA LEU A 73 -34.98 -2.08 20.57
C LEU A 73 -33.62 -2.78 20.72
N LEU A 74 -33.57 -3.90 21.43
CA LEU A 74 -32.36 -4.70 21.59
C LEU A 74 -31.91 -5.29 20.25
N GLY A 75 -32.84 -5.85 19.47
CA GLY A 75 -32.57 -6.36 18.13
C GLY A 75 -32.03 -5.28 17.18
N LEU A 76 -32.63 -4.10 17.17
CA LEU A 76 -32.17 -2.95 16.38
C LEU A 76 -30.78 -2.46 16.82
N GLY A 77 -30.51 -2.45 18.13
CA GLY A 77 -29.21 -2.08 18.69
C GLY A 77 -28.09 -3.03 18.27
N ILE A 78 -28.34 -4.35 18.35
CA ILE A 78 -27.40 -5.37 17.88
C ILE A 78 -27.18 -5.24 16.37
N TRP A 79 -28.25 -5.06 15.59
CA TRP A 79 -28.14 -4.95 14.13
C TRP A 79 -27.32 -3.71 13.72
N ARG A 80 -27.54 -2.55 14.34
CA ARG A 80 -26.71 -1.36 14.10
C ARG A 80 -25.26 -1.54 14.52
N LEU A 81 -25.00 -2.20 15.64
CA LEU A 81 -23.64 -2.47 16.10
C LEU A 81 -22.91 -3.47 15.19
N SER A 82 -23.63 -4.45 14.60
CA SER A 82 -23.03 -5.42 13.69
C SER A 82 -22.45 -4.78 12.42
N GLY A 83 -22.96 -3.62 12.00
CA GLY A 83 -22.41 -2.83 10.88
C GLY A 83 -21.22 -1.93 11.26
N VAL A 84 -20.99 -1.66 12.55
CA VAL A 84 -19.92 -0.76 13.05
C VAL A 84 -18.77 -1.53 13.69
N ALA A 85 -19.05 -2.72 14.23
CA ALA A 85 -18.06 -3.60 14.83
C ALA A 85 -17.33 -4.43 13.75
N VAL A 86 -16.53 -3.76 12.91
CA VAL A 86 -15.43 -4.43 12.22
C VAL A 86 -14.37 -4.70 13.28
N ILE A 87 -14.48 -5.85 13.94
CA ILE A 87 -13.41 -6.38 14.75
C ILE A 87 -12.26 -6.69 13.79
N GLN A 88 -11.20 -5.89 13.83
CA GLN A 88 -9.95 -6.22 13.13
C GLN A 88 -9.40 -7.50 13.74
N LEU A 89 -9.64 -8.61 13.04
CA LEU A 89 -9.02 -9.89 13.27
C LEU A 89 -7.56 -9.78 12.82
N ASP A 90 -6.64 -10.14 13.71
CA ASP A 90 -5.18 -10.11 13.56
C ASP A 90 -4.47 -8.78 13.81
N ALA A 91 -4.52 -8.30 15.05
CA ALA A 91 -3.31 -7.79 15.68
C ALA A 91 -2.76 -8.91 16.58
N ARG A 92 -1.79 -9.68 16.08
CA ARG A 92 -0.99 -10.55 16.96
C ARG A 92 -0.31 -9.65 17.98
N SER A 93 -0.67 -9.77 19.25
CA SER A 93 0.11 -9.16 20.32
C SER A 93 1.49 -9.81 20.30
N ALA A 94 2.49 -9.03 19.88
CA ALA A 94 3.88 -9.39 20.10
C ALA A 94 4.05 -9.59 21.61
N THR A 95 4.52 -10.79 21.92
CA THR A 95 4.87 -11.31 23.23
C THR A 95 5.73 -10.30 23.99
N GLY A 96 5.55 -10.26 25.32
CA GLY A 96 6.21 -9.28 26.18
C GLY A 96 7.73 -9.37 26.15
N GLU A 97 8.34 -8.49 25.37
CA GLU A 97 9.70 -8.01 25.60
C GLU A 97 9.63 -6.63 26.22
N MET A 98 10.14 -6.53 27.44
CA MET A 98 10.39 -5.28 28.14
C MET A 98 11.61 -4.62 27.49
N VAL A 99 11.39 -3.83 26.44
CA VAL A 99 12.43 -2.93 25.92
C VAL A 99 12.36 -1.63 26.71
N LEU A 100 13.28 -1.49 27.65
CA LEU A 100 13.57 -0.25 28.36
C LEU A 100 14.21 0.72 27.36
N GLY A 101 13.38 1.54 26.72
CA GLY A 101 13.82 2.49 25.70
C GLY A 101 12.64 3.15 25.05
N TYR A 102 12.05 4.13 25.75
CA TYR A 102 11.01 4.99 25.20
C TYR A 102 11.60 5.82 24.06
N THR A 103 11.41 5.37 22.82
CA THR A 103 11.41 6.25 21.65
C THR A 103 9.97 6.60 21.35
N ARG A 104 9.69 7.90 21.35
CA ARG A 104 8.40 8.51 21.00
C ARG A 104 7.86 7.81 19.75
N ALA A 105 6.69 7.20 19.84
CA ALA A 105 6.00 6.68 18.66
C ALA A 105 5.81 7.85 17.68
N ALA A 106 6.69 7.96 16.69
CA ALA A 106 6.43 8.80 15.54
C ALA A 106 5.11 8.31 14.96
N ALA A 107 4.15 9.21 14.73
CA ALA A 107 2.97 8.85 13.99
C ALA A 107 3.42 8.15 12.69
N PRO A 108 2.78 7.05 12.27
CA PRO A 108 3.23 6.32 11.10
C PRO A 108 3.26 7.28 9.90
N PRO A 109 4.27 7.20 9.00
CA PRO A 109 4.51 8.22 8.00
C PRO A 109 3.39 8.28 6.95
N GLN A 110 3.21 9.43 6.32
CA GLN A 110 2.44 9.59 5.08
C GLN A 110 3.36 9.29 3.89
N VAL A 111 2.94 8.37 3.04
CA VAL A 111 3.76 7.92 1.92
C VAL A 111 3.04 8.18 0.61
N ALA A 112 3.71 8.84 -0.33
CA ALA A 112 3.26 8.91 -1.72
C ALA A 112 4.09 7.95 -2.56
N VAL A 113 3.45 7.21 -3.46
CA VAL A 113 4.12 6.24 -4.32
C VAL A 113 3.78 6.51 -5.78
N ILE A 114 4.79 6.64 -6.62
CA ILE A 114 4.65 6.68 -8.07
C ILE A 114 5.15 5.33 -8.60
N SER A 115 4.25 4.51 -9.12
CA SER A 115 4.61 3.21 -9.70
C SER A 115 3.55 2.73 -10.69
N GLY A 116 3.86 1.69 -11.47
CA GLY A 116 2.98 1.09 -12.45
C GLY A 116 3.03 -0.44 -12.48
N GLY A 117 2.21 -1.00 -13.37
CA GLY A 117 2.00 -2.44 -13.54
C GLY A 117 1.56 -3.22 -12.29
N ALA A 118 1.90 -4.50 -12.24
CA ALA A 118 1.78 -5.29 -11.01
C ALA A 118 2.76 -4.80 -9.90
N GLY A 119 3.73 -3.95 -10.25
CA GLY A 119 4.77 -3.45 -9.37
C GLY A 119 4.24 -2.60 -8.22
N LEU A 120 3.16 -1.84 -8.42
CA LEU A 120 2.52 -1.05 -7.36
C LEU A 120 1.81 -1.90 -6.29
N LEU A 121 1.45 -3.16 -6.60
CA LEU A 121 0.87 -4.08 -5.61
C LEU A 121 1.86 -4.39 -4.48
N ILE A 122 3.16 -4.32 -4.79
CA ILE A 122 4.25 -4.64 -3.87
C ILE A 122 4.38 -3.54 -2.79
N PRO A 123 4.57 -2.25 -3.11
CA PRO A 123 4.56 -1.19 -2.12
C PRO A 123 3.17 -0.99 -1.52
N ALA A 124 2.05 -1.31 -2.19
CA ALA A 124 0.72 -1.19 -1.58
C ALA A 124 0.57 -2.04 -0.29
N SER A 125 1.33 -3.14 -0.18
CA SER A 125 1.40 -3.93 1.06
C SER A 125 2.04 -3.17 2.24
N LEU A 126 2.89 -2.16 1.96
CA LEU A 126 3.42 -1.21 2.96
C LEU A 126 2.30 -0.40 3.61
N GLY A 127 1.11 -0.34 3.01
CA GLY A 127 -0.10 0.23 3.59
C GLY A 127 -0.27 -0.14 5.07
N ARG A 128 -0.02 -1.40 5.46
CA ARG A 128 -0.17 -1.82 6.87
C ARG A 128 0.73 -1.10 7.89
N ALA A 129 1.81 -0.48 7.44
CA ALA A 129 2.82 0.15 8.29
C ALA A 129 2.83 1.68 8.23
N VAL A 130 1.94 2.30 7.46
CA VAL A 130 1.93 3.76 7.20
C VAL A 130 0.59 4.39 7.60
N ALA A 131 0.56 5.69 7.92
CA ALA A 131 -0.70 6.34 8.31
C ALA A 131 -1.64 6.47 7.12
N ARG A 132 -1.08 6.83 5.97
CA ARG A 132 -1.77 7.00 4.70
C ARG A 132 -0.79 6.73 3.58
N MET A 133 -1.27 6.02 2.56
CA MET A 133 -0.52 5.77 1.35
C MET A 133 -1.32 6.28 0.15
N THR A 134 -0.74 7.20 -0.62
CA THR A 134 -1.33 7.64 -1.88
C THR A 134 -0.52 7.08 -3.03
N CYS A 135 -1.15 6.20 -3.79
CA CYS A 135 -0.57 5.55 -4.94
C CYS A 135 -0.98 6.27 -6.23
N ILE A 136 -0.02 6.95 -6.84
CA ILE A 136 -0.19 7.65 -8.13
C ILE A 136 0.09 6.63 -9.23
N ILE A 137 -0.92 6.41 -10.07
CA ILE A 137 -0.91 5.38 -11.11
C ILE A 137 -0.41 5.93 -12.45
N PRO A 138 -0.04 5.08 -13.43
CA PRO A 138 0.48 5.54 -14.71
C PRO A 138 -0.53 6.34 -15.55
N VAL A 139 -0.01 7.21 -16.42
CA VAL A 139 -0.78 8.17 -17.23
C VAL A 139 -1.48 7.54 -18.45
N GLN A 140 -1.02 6.37 -18.88
CA GLN A 140 -1.45 5.74 -20.13
C GLN A 140 -2.78 5.00 -19.97
N ASP A 141 -3.03 4.41 -18.80
CA ASP A 141 -4.28 3.69 -18.52
C ASP A 141 -4.70 3.81 -17.05
N PRO A 142 -5.13 5.01 -16.62
CA PRO A 142 -5.50 5.24 -15.23
C PRO A 142 -6.73 4.42 -14.79
N VAL A 143 -7.69 4.14 -15.69
CA VAL A 143 -8.96 3.50 -15.31
C VAL A 143 -8.79 2.00 -15.12
N GLU A 144 -8.20 1.30 -16.08
CA GLU A 144 -7.98 -0.14 -15.95
C GLU A 144 -7.08 -0.42 -14.74
N TYR A 145 -6.08 0.43 -14.56
CA TYR A 145 -5.14 0.29 -13.48
C TYR A 145 -5.77 0.53 -12.11
N TYR A 146 -6.62 1.55 -11.97
CA TYR A 146 -7.42 1.74 -10.76
C TYR A 146 -8.28 0.52 -10.46
N TYR A 147 -8.96 -0.05 -11.46
CA TYR A 147 -9.81 -1.23 -11.27
C TYR A 147 -8.99 -2.44 -10.81
N ARG A 148 -7.85 -2.73 -11.46
CA ARG A 148 -6.94 -3.82 -11.06
C ARG A 148 -6.42 -3.63 -9.64
N ALA A 149 -6.00 -2.41 -9.29
CA ALA A 149 -5.44 -2.11 -7.98
C ALA A 149 -6.48 -2.16 -6.85
N SER A 150 -7.69 -1.62 -7.08
CA SER A 150 -8.78 -1.58 -6.10
C SER A 150 -9.43 -2.96 -5.88
N SER A 151 -9.51 -3.80 -6.93
CA SER A 151 -10.08 -5.14 -6.84
C SER A 151 -9.21 -6.12 -6.04
N LEU A 152 -7.90 -5.88 -6.01
CA LEU A 152 -6.94 -6.78 -5.36
C LEU A 152 -6.81 -6.52 -3.86
N PHE A 153 -7.23 -5.36 -3.35
CA PHE A 153 -6.98 -4.98 -1.96
C PHE A 153 -8.06 -4.13 -1.30
N SER A 154 -8.52 -4.58 -0.11
CA SER A 154 -9.29 -3.77 0.85
C SER A 154 -8.38 -3.11 1.89
N PHE A 155 -7.32 -2.40 1.47
CA PHE A 155 -6.50 -1.65 2.43
C PHE A 155 -7.18 -0.33 2.78
N THR A 156 -7.54 -0.15 4.05
CA THR A 156 -8.28 1.02 4.55
C THR A 156 -7.56 2.36 4.41
N ASN A 157 -6.25 2.35 4.22
CA ASN A 157 -5.40 3.54 4.25
C ASN A 157 -4.59 3.74 2.96
N VAL A 158 -4.86 2.94 1.92
CA VAL A 158 -4.27 3.08 0.59
C VAL A 158 -5.30 3.71 -0.34
N VAL A 159 -4.93 4.80 -0.99
CA VAL A 159 -5.77 5.49 -1.96
C VAL A 159 -5.05 5.52 -3.30
N PHE A 160 -5.73 5.12 -4.37
CA PHE A 160 -5.21 5.21 -5.73
C PHE A 160 -5.72 6.48 -6.39
N VAL A 161 -4.81 7.25 -6.99
CA VAL A 161 -5.11 8.51 -7.68
C VAL A 161 -4.51 8.50 -9.07
N ALA A 162 -5.29 8.99 -10.05
CA ALA A 162 -4.82 9.20 -11.41
C ALA A 162 -4.16 10.59 -11.53
N PRO A 163 -2.98 10.69 -12.15
CA PRO A 163 -2.34 11.99 -12.44
C PRO A 163 -3.10 12.78 -13.51
N THR A 164 -3.91 12.11 -14.33
CA THR A 164 -4.69 12.71 -15.41
C THR A 164 -6.09 12.11 -15.44
N ILE A 165 -7.07 12.87 -15.94
CA ILE A 165 -8.45 12.39 -16.08
C ILE A 165 -8.58 11.49 -17.31
N GLU A 166 -7.87 11.85 -18.39
CA GLU A 166 -7.80 11.07 -19.62
C GLU A 166 -6.45 10.38 -19.77
N PRO A 167 -6.43 9.18 -20.38
CA PRO A 167 -5.20 8.56 -20.90
C PRO A 167 -4.38 9.53 -21.76
N ILE A 168 -3.08 9.61 -21.48
CA ILE A 168 -2.14 10.35 -22.32
C ILE A 168 -1.23 9.37 -23.06
N PRO A 169 -1.24 9.37 -24.41
CA PRO A 169 -0.26 8.62 -25.19
C PRO A 169 1.15 9.13 -24.91
N VAL A 170 2.08 8.18 -24.78
CA VAL A 170 3.48 8.47 -24.47
C VAL A 170 4.32 7.93 -25.61
N LEU A 171 5.12 8.81 -26.19
CA LEU A 171 6.06 8.47 -27.25
C LEU A 171 7.46 8.32 -26.67
N LEU A 172 8.13 7.27 -27.09
CA LEU A 172 9.50 6.96 -26.74
C LEU A 172 10.36 7.12 -27.98
N THR A 173 11.44 7.88 -27.85
CA THR A 173 12.49 7.91 -28.87
C THR A 173 13.61 6.97 -28.42
N LEU A 174 14.00 6.05 -29.30
CA LEU A 174 15.08 5.10 -29.07
C LEU A 174 16.43 5.65 -29.55
N ASP A 175 17.52 4.97 -29.19
CA ASP A 175 18.90 5.35 -29.55
C ASP A 175 19.18 5.37 -31.06
N ASP A 176 18.38 4.67 -31.87
CA ASP A 176 18.44 4.73 -33.33
C ASP A 176 17.60 5.85 -33.96
N GLY A 177 16.95 6.68 -33.12
CA GLY A 177 16.07 7.76 -33.55
C GLY A 177 14.64 7.31 -33.89
N GLY A 178 14.32 6.02 -33.78
CA GLY A 178 12.96 5.51 -33.94
C GLY A 178 12.04 6.06 -32.87
N VAL A 179 10.82 6.47 -33.27
CA VAL A 179 9.78 6.97 -32.35
C VAL A 179 8.65 5.94 -32.30
N HIS A 180 8.32 5.50 -31.08
CA HIS A 180 7.35 4.44 -30.83
C HIS A 180 6.37 4.85 -29.75
N ASP A 181 5.10 4.47 -29.89
CA ASP A 181 4.13 4.61 -28.79
C ASP A 181 4.35 3.47 -27.77
N ILE A 182 4.27 3.78 -26.47
CA ILE A 182 4.32 2.77 -25.41
C ILE A 182 3.25 1.68 -25.61
N ALA A 183 2.09 2.03 -26.18
CA ALA A 183 1.03 1.07 -26.49
C ALA A 183 1.46 -0.05 -27.46
N GLU A 184 2.56 0.12 -28.19
CA GLU A 184 3.15 -0.90 -29.07
C GLU A 184 3.85 -2.03 -28.32
N ASN A 185 3.99 -1.95 -26.98
CA ASN A 185 4.64 -2.97 -26.15
C ASN A 185 6.06 -3.30 -26.63
N ILE A 186 6.92 -2.28 -26.71
CA ILE A 186 8.30 -2.34 -27.24
C ILE A 186 9.11 -3.49 -26.62
N SER A 187 8.91 -3.77 -25.33
CA SER A 187 9.56 -4.87 -24.60
C SER A 187 9.31 -6.28 -25.19
N HIS A 188 8.32 -6.44 -26.06
CA HIS A 188 7.99 -7.71 -26.73
C HIS A 188 8.51 -7.79 -28.17
N ARG A 189 9.18 -6.74 -28.67
CA ARG A 189 9.72 -6.69 -30.03
C ARG A 189 11.20 -7.08 -30.04
N GLU A 190 11.47 -8.27 -30.55
CA GLU A 190 12.83 -8.82 -30.63
C GLU A 190 13.78 -7.95 -31.48
N ASP A 191 13.26 -7.28 -32.51
CA ASP A 191 14.03 -6.40 -33.39
C ASP A 191 14.54 -5.13 -32.68
N LEU A 192 13.86 -4.72 -31.60
CA LEU A 192 14.24 -3.57 -30.79
C LEU A 192 14.93 -3.96 -29.48
N ALA A 193 15.10 -5.25 -29.18
CA ALA A 193 15.51 -5.70 -27.85
C ALA A 193 16.86 -5.12 -27.37
N ALA A 194 17.78 -4.84 -28.28
CA ALA A 194 19.10 -4.26 -28.01
C ALA A 194 19.10 -2.72 -27.90
N ARG A 195 17.95 -2.07 -28.16
CA ARG A 195 17.78 -0.62 -28.10
C ARG A 195 17.48 -0.14 -26.68
N HIS A 196 17.67 1.15 -26.46
CA HIS A 196 17.27 1.81 -25.22
C HIS A 196 16.62 3.16 -25.50
N VAL A 197 15.78 3.59 -24.56
CA VAL A 197 15.08 4.87 -24.66
C VAL A 197 16.05 6.02 -24.40
N VAL A 198 16.03 6.99 -25.30
CA VAL A 198 16.76 8.25 -25.15
C VAL A 198 15.83 9.42 -24.87
N ASP A 199 14.56 9.41 -25.26
CA ASP A 199 13.64 10.52 -24.96
C ASP A 199 12.21 10.05 -24.70
N VAL A 200 11.46 10.83 -23.92
CA VAL A 200 10.07 10.56 -23.56
C VAL A 200 9.23 11.81 -23.77
N ALA A 201 8.18 11.70 -24.58
CA ALA A 201 7.28 12.81 -24.89
C ALA A 201 5.83 12.44 -24.60
N LEU A 202 5.10 13.37 -23.96
CA LEU A 202 3.65 13.30 -23.77
C LEU A 202 2.96 13.98 -24.96
N VAL A 203 2.07 13.26 -25.68
CA VAL A 203 1.50 13.74 -26.96
C VAL A 203 0.55 14.93 -26.82
N ARG A 204 0.05 15.23 -25.62
CA ARG A 204 -0.87 16.33 -25.35
C ARG A 204 -0.43 17.12 -24.12
N PRO A 205 -0.69 18.44 -24.03
CA PRO A 205 -0.56 19.14 -22.76
C PRO A 205 -1.52 18.45 -21.77
N PRO A 206 -1.03 17.98 -20.61
CA PRO A 206 -1.89 17.29 -19.67
C PRO A 206 -3.05 18.20 -19.26
N THR A 207 -4.25 17.62 -19.17
CA THR A 207 -5.32 18.27 -18.37
C THR A 207 -4.76 18.58 -16.99
N PRO A 208 -5.16 19.67 -16.33
CA PRO A 208 -4.65 20.02 -15.01
C PRO A 208 -4.64 18.80 -14.08
N THR A 209 -3.47 18.52 -13.53
CA THR A 209 -3.29 17.37 -12.63
C THR A 209 -4.23 17.50 -11.43
N PRO A 210 -4.99 16.46 -11.05
CA PRO A 210 -5.86 16.52 -9.88
C PRO A 210 -5.10 16.95 -8.62
N THR A 211 -5.69 17.86 -7.85
CA THR A 211 -5.02 18.43 -6.65
C THR A 211 -4.59 17.36 -5.66
N ALA A 212 -5.37 16.27 -5.54
CA ALA A 212 -5.04 15.13 -4.67
C ALA A 212 -3.67 14.52 -4.94
N VAL A 213 -3.19 14.53 -6.20
CA VAL A 213 -1.86 14.04 -6.59
C VAL A 213 -0.79 14.99 -6.07
N CYS A 214 -0.92 16.28 -6.37
CA CYS A 214 0.03 17.30 -5.95
C CYS A 214 0.08 17.45 -4.42
N ASP A 215 -1.07 17.38 -3.75
CA ASP A 215 -1.18 17.47 -2.29
C ASP A 215 -0.55 16.24 -1.62
N ALA A 216 -0.72 15.05 -2.20
CA ALA A 216 -0.07 13.85 -1.70
C ALA A 216 1.45 13.93 -1.81
N LEU A 217 1.98 14.45 -2.93
CA LEU A 217 3.42 14.60 -3.12
C LEU A 217 4.02 15.65 -2.17
N ARG A 218 3.34 16.80 -1.98
CA ARG A 218 3.81 17.87 -1.08
C ARG A 218 3.68 17.51 0.39
N GLY A 219 2.64 16.77 0.76
CA GLY A 219 2.31 16.37 2.13
C GLY A 219 2.93 15.05 2.59
N ALA A 220 3.60 14.31 1.70
CA ALA A 220 4.27 13.08 2.06
C ALA A 220 5.47 13.35 2.99
N ASP A 221 5.71 12.41 3.90
CA ASP A 221 6.97 12.33 4.65
C ASP A 221 8.03 11.61 3.81
N VAL A 222 7.60 10.66 2.97
CA VAL A 222 8.45 9.84 2.10
C VAL A 222 7.77 9.64 0.75
N ILE A 223 8.53 9.77 -0.33
CA ILE A 223 8.06 9.49 -1.69
C ILE A 223 8.80 8.27 -2.23
N ILE A 224 8.06 7.24 -2.61
CA ILE A 224 8.63 6.02 -3.21
C ILE A 224 8.40 6.06 -4.71
N LEU A 225 9.47 5.81 -5.47
CA LEU A 225 9.45 5.70 -6.92
C LEU A 225 9.67 4.23 -7.27
N GLY A 226 8.69 3.58 -7.91
CA GLY A 226 8.74 2.15 -8.21
C GLY A 226 8.31 1.23 -7.04
N PRO A 227 8.58 -0.09 -7.14
CA PRO A 227 9.18 -0.78 -8.28
C PRO A 227 8.23 -0.80 -9.48
N GLY A 228 8.75 -0.59 -10.69
CA GLY A 228 7.98 -0.57 -11.93
C GLY A 228 8.86 -0.16 -13.11
N SER A 229 8.35 -0.30 -14.32
CA SER A 229 9.10 0.06 -15.52
C SER A 229 9.45 1.55 -15.51
N LEU A 230 10.74 1.84 -15.72
CA LEU A 230 11.28 3.19 -15.66
C LEU A 230 10.58 4.09 -16.69
N PHE A 231 10.52 3.65 -17.94
CA PHE A 231 10.01 4.44 -19.06
C PHE A 231 8.52 4.23 -19.34
N GLU A 232 7.89 3.17 -18.83
CA GLU A 232 6.42 3.01 -18.97
C GLU A 232 5.66 3.61 -17.80
N SER A 233 6.19 3.54 -16.58
CA SER A 233 5.40 3.85 -15.38
C SER A 233 5.88 5.11 -14.66
N ILE A 234 7.19 5.21 -14.44
CA ILE A 234 7.76 6.21 -13.54
C ILE A 234 8.02 7.52 -14.28
N ILE A 235 8.89 7.50 -15.29
CA ILE A 235 9.31 8.69 -16.04
C ILE A 235 8.14 9.42 -16.71
N PRO A 236 7.16 8.76 -17.36
CA PRO A 236 6.03 9.48 -17.95
C PRO A 236 5.19 10.27 -16.93
N THR A 237 5.03 9.71 -15.73
CA THR A 237 4.33 10.40 -14.62
C THR A 237 5.13 11.61 -14.14
N LEU A 238 6.46 11.49 -14.07
CA LEU A 238 7.37 12.58 -13.69
C LEU A 238 7.50 13.65 -14.78
N ALA A 239 7.21 13.33 -16.03
CA ALA A 239 7.25 14.27 -17.15
C ALA A 239 6.09 15.29 -17.10
N ILE A 240 5.02 15.00 -16.36
CA ILE A 240 3.91 15.93 -16.14
C ILE A 240 4.41 17.18 -15.40
N PRO A 241 4.21 18.39 -15.94
CA PRO A 241 4.72 19.63 -15.35
C PRO A 241 4.32 19.83 -13.89
N GLU A 242 3.05 19.65 -13.54
CA GLU A 242 2.55 19.88 -12.18
C GLU A 242 3.06 18.84 -11.18
N VAL A 243 3.25 17.58 -11.62
CA VAL A 243 3.88 16.53 -10.81
C VAL A 243 5.34 16.87 -10.55
N ARG A 244 6.07 17.30 -11.59
CA ARG A 244 7.47 17.74 -11.49
C ARG A 244 7.61 18.93 -10.56
N GLU A 245 6.73 19.92 -10.65
CA GLU A 245 6.71 21.08 -9.76
C GLU A 245 6.41 20.69 -8.31
N ALA A 246 5.43 19.80 -8.09
CA ALA A 246 5.12 19.28 -6.75
C ALA A 246 6.31 18.52 -6.14
N LEU A 247 7.03 17.73 -6.95
CA LEU A 247 8.24 17.03 -6.54
C LEU A 247 9.42 17.96 -6.31
N ALA A 248 9.59 19.02 -7.10
CA ALA A 248 10.64 20.01 -6.89
C ALA A 248 10.42 20.80 -5.58
N ALA A 249 9.17 21.05 -5.20
CA ALA A 249 8.80 21.71 -3.96
C ALA A 249 8.69 20.77 -2.75
N ARG A 250 8.95 19.47 -2.91
CA ARG A 250 8.79 18.47 -1.85
C ARG A 250 9.77 18.74 -0.70
N ARG A 251 9.35 18.36 0.52
CA ARG A 251 10.26 18.21 1.68
C ARG A 251 10.58 16.75 1.98
N ALA A 252 9.75 15.84 1.46
CA ALA A 252 9.89 14.40 1.61
C ALA A 252 11.21 13.91 1.01
N ARG A 253 11.80 12.89 1.63
CA ARG A 253 12.88 12.12 1.01
C ARG A 253 12.31 11.21 -0.09
N THR A 254 13.08 11.00 -1.14
CA THR A 254 12.74 10.14 -2.28
C THR A 254 13.52 8.84 -2.24
N ILE A 255 12.82 7.72 -2.35
CA ILE A 255 13.40 6.37 -2.41
C ILE A 255 13.02 5.77 -3.76
N TYR A 256 13.99 5.54 -4.62
CA TYR A 256 13.79 4.79 -5.86
C TYR A 256 14.06 3.31 -5.63
N ILE A 257 13.08 2.47 -5.93
CA ILE A 257 13.21 1.01 -5.88
C ILE A 257 13.57 0.54 -7.28
N CYS A 258 14.83 0.16 -7.45
CA CYS A 258 15.38 -0.18 -8.75
C CYS A 258 14.77 -1.47 -9.30
N SER A 259 14.57 -1.52 -10.61
CA SER A 259 14.16 -2.74 -11.32
C SER A 259 15.19 -3.86 -11.11
N LEU A 260 14.73 -5.10 -11.01
CA LEU A 260 15.62 -6.26 -10.82
C LEU A 260 16.38 -6.64 -12.09
N MET A 261 15.74 -6.40 -13.25
CA MET A 261 16.22 -6.75 -14.58
C MET A 261 16.02 -5.56 -15.51
N THR A 262 16.84 -5.49 -16.56
CA THR A 262 16.64 -4.59 -17.68
C THR A 262 15.44 -5.02 -18.52
N GLU A 263 14.83 -4.07 -19.20
CA GLU A 263 13.69 -4.24 -20.09
C GLU A 263 14.15 -4.11 -21.54
N PRO A 264 13.87 -5.11 -22.42
CA PRO A 264 14.33 -5.08 -23.81
C PRO A 264 13.77 -3.87 -24.56
N GLY A 265 14.60 -3.21 -25.36
CA GLY A 265 14.19 -2.00 -26.10
C GLY A 265 13.96 -0.77 -25.24
N MET A 266 14.13 -0.86 -23.92
CA MET A 266 13.80 0.21 -22.97
C MET A 266 15.02 0.60 -22.14
N THR A 267 15.53 -0.34 -21.34
CA THR A 267 16.67 -0.14 -20.43
C THR A 267 17.80 -1.13 -20.75
N HIS A 268 17.93 -1.55 -22.01
CA HIS A 268 18.98 -2.45 -22.41
C HIS A 268 20.36 -1.88 -22.05
N GLY A 269 21.18 -2.69 -21.35
CA GLY A 269 22.51 -2.30 -20.91
C GLY A 269 22.56 -1.31 -19.74
N PHE A 270 21.42 -0.90 -19.17
CA PHE A 270 21.41 0.06 -18.07
C PHE A 270 21.92 -0.54 -16.75
N GLY A 271 22.84 0.16 -16.11
CA GLY A 271 23.21 -0.03 -14.70
C GLY A 271 22.41 0.86 -13.76
N VAL A 272 22.79 0.87 -12.49
CA VAL A 272 22.15 1.71 -11.46
C VAL A 272 22.36 3.19 -11.75
N ALA A 273 23.58 3.62 -12.13
CA ALA A 273 23.83 5.02 -12.48
C ALA A 273 22.98 5.48 -13.67
N ASP A 274 22.76 4.64 -14.68
CA ASP A 274 21.95 5.00 -15.84
C ASP A 274 20.50 5.29 -15.46
N HIS A 275 19.92 4.50 -14.55
CA HIS A 275 18.59 4.77 -14.00
C HIS A 275 18.56 6.13 -13.28
N ILE A 276 19.56 6.42 -12.43
CA ILE A 276 19.65 7.68 -11.69
C ILE A 276 19.77 8.88 -12.65
N ARG A 277 20.58 8.75 -13.70
CA ARG A 277 20.73 9.78 -14.75
C ARG A 277 19.40 10.09 -15.44
N GLN A 278 18.52 9.10 -15.63
CA GLN A 278 17.20 9.35 -16.22
C GLN A 278 16.34 10.24 -15.32
N PHE A 279 16.36 10.05 -14.00
CA PHE A 279 15.64 10.95 -13.08
C PHE A 279 16.18 12.38 -13.20
N ARG A 280 17.51 12.56 -13.22
CA ARG A 280 18.10 13.90 -13.40
C ARG A 280 17.63 14.54 -14.71
N ARG A 281 17.61 13.77 -15.80
CA ARG A 281 17.25 14.24 -17.12
C ARG A 281 15.77 14.62 -17.24
N PHE A 282 14.87 13.73 -16.85
CA PHE A 282 13.43 13.90 -17.11
C PHE A 282 12.67 14.56 -15.96
N ALA A 283 13.13 14.40 -14.72
CA ALA A 283 12.48 14.95 -13.54
C ALA A 283 13.22 16.17 -12.95
N GLY A 284 14.48 16.41 -13.35
CA GLY A 284 15.29 17.53 -12.86
C GLY A 284 15.87 17.32 -11.46
N PHE A 285 15.77 16.11 -10.89
CA PHE A 285 16.33 15.74 -9.59
C PHE A 285 16.84 14.30 -9.62
N VAL A 286 17.68 13.92 -8.66
CA VAL A 286 18.05 12.51 -8.41
C VAL A 286 17.38 12.02 -7.13
N PRO A 287 16.97 10.74 -7.06
CA PRO A 287 16.42 10.17 -5.83
C PRO A 287 17.42 10.29 -4.66
N ASP A 288 16.94 10.52 -3.45
CA ASP A 288 17.82 10.63 -2.28
C ASP A 288 18.44 9.26 -1.93
N TYR A 289 17.63 8.20 -2.05
CA TYR A 289 18.03 6.81 -1.87
C TYR A 289 17.65 5.96 -3.07
N VAL A 290 18.49 4.99 -3.41
CA VAL A 290 18.22 3.96 -4.43
C VAL A 290 18.37 2.58 -3.81
N LEU A 291 17.29 1.81 -3.77
CA LEU A 291 17.27 0.46 -3.26
C LEU A 291 17.53 -0.53 -4.41
N VAL A 292 18.62 -1.28 -4.32
CA VAL A 292 19.07 -2.24 -5.35
C VAL A 292 19.14 -3.64 -4.76
N ASN A 293 18.76 -4.64 -5.56
CA ASN A 293 18.88 -6.02 -5.15
C ASN A 293 20.34 -6.50 -5.24
N ALA A 294 20.91 -6.89 -4.10
CA ALA A 294 22.27 -7.43 -4.02
C ALA A 294 22.33 -8.96 -3.99
N GLN A 295 21.19 -9.63 -3.86
CA GLN A 295 21.13 -11.09 -3.84
C GLN A 295 21.47 -11.66 -5.23
N ARG A 296 22.38 -12.63 -5.28
CA ARG A 296 22.64 -13.40 -6.51
C ARG A 296 21.36 -14.10 -6.96
N ILE A 297 21.01 -13.89 -8.23
CA ILE A 297 19.90 -14.57 -8.88
C ILE A 297 20.35 -15.97 -9.28
N ASP A 298 19.47 -16.95 -9.11
CA ASP A 298 19.71 -18.35 -9.51
C ASP A 298 20.16 -18.42 -10.98
N PRO A 299 21.28 -19.09 -11.31
CA PRO A 299 21.79 -19.17 -12.69
C PRO A 299 20.79 -19.75 -13.70
N GLU A 300 19.84 -20.59 -13.26
CA GLU A 300 18.77 -21.06 -14.13
C GLU A 300 17.78 -19.95 -14.47
N VAL A 301 17.37 -19.16 -13.48
CA VAL A 301 16.51 -17.99 -13.68
C VAL A 301 17.23 -16.96 -14.55
N GLN A 302 18.51 -16.70 -14.27
CA GLN A 302 19.30 -15.77 -15.08
C GLN A 302 19.36 -16.17 -16.56
N ARG A 303 19.48 -17.48 -16.86
CA ARG A 303 19.45 -17.97 -18.26
C ARG A 303 18.10 -17.75 -18.93
N ILE A 304 16.99 -17.92 -18.22
CA ILE A 304 15.64 -17.65 -18.74
C ILE A 304 15.51 -16.17 -19.13
N TYR A 305 15.95 -15.27 -18.26
CA TYR A 305 15.92 -13.82 -18.50
C TYR A 305 16.88 -13.38 -19.60
N ALA A 306 18.09 -13.94 -19.64
CA ALA A 306 19.06 -13.68 -20.70
C ALA A 306 18.55 -14.09 -22.08
N ALA A 307 17.81 -15.21 -22.17
CA ALA A 307 17.16 -15.63 -23.42
C ALA A 307 16.07 -14.65 -23.90
N ALA A 308 15.54 -13.82 -23.00
CA ALA A 308 14.62 -12.73 -23.31
C ALA A 308 15.32 -11.38 -23.46
N ASN A 309 16.65 -11.36 -23.64
CA ASN A 309 17.48 -10.15 -23.73
C ASN A 309 17.45 -9.25 -22.48
N GLN A 310 17.24 -9.85 -21.31
CA GLN A 310 17.22 -9.16 -20.03
C GLN A 310 18.46 -9.51 -19.20
N SER A 311 19.03 -8.51 -18.52
CA SER A 311 20.19 -8.63 -17.65
C SER A 311 19.88 -8.08 -16.26
N PRO A 312 20.46 -8.63 -15.18
CA PRO A 312 20.31 -8.05 -13.85
C PRO A 312 20.79 -6.60 -13.82
N VAL A 313 20.06 -5.72 -13.13
CA VAL A 313 20.51 -4.35 -12.86
C VAL A 313 21.35 -4.37 -11.60
N THR A 314 22.63 -4.06 -11.74
CA THR A 314 23.62 -4.11 -10.64
C THR A 314 24.49 -2.87 -10.64
N LEU A 315 25.17 -2.63 -9.52
CA LEU A 315 26.25 -1.65 -9.47
C LEU A 315 27.44 -2.13 -10.32
N SER A 316 28.01 -1.24 -11.14
CA SER A 316 29.21 -1.51 -11.90
C SER A 316 30.46 -1.43 -11.00
N PRO A 317 31.58 -2.11 -11.33
CA PRO A 317 32.80 -2.02 -10.53
C PRO A 317 33.31 -0.59 -10.34
N GLU A 318 33.17 0.26 -11.36
CA GLU A 318 33.57 1.66 -11.34
C GLU A 318 32.75 2.48 -10.32
N GLU A 319 31.45 2.18 -10.19
CA GLU A 319 30.57 2.82 -9.20
C GLU A 319 30.96 2.50 -7.75
N TYR A 320 31.62 1.37 -7.49
CA TYR A 320 32.17 1.05 -6.16
C TYR A 320 33.43 1.83 -5.84
N GLU A 321 34.21 2.23 -6.85
CA GLU A 321 35.44 2.99 -6.68
C GLU A 321 35.18 4.49 -6.47
N GLU A 322 34.04 5.00 -6.95
CA GLU A 322 33.68 6.41 -6.90
C GLU A 322 33.33 6.91 -5.49
N THR A 323 33.07 6.05 -4.48
CA THR A 323 32.73 6.54 -3.12
C THR A 323 33.01 5.55 -1.99
N VAL A 324 33.94 5.92 -1.10
CA VAL A 324 33.97 5.44 0.28
C VAL A 324 33.27 6.48 1.16
N VAL A 325 32.07 6.18 1.66
CA VAL A 325 31.46 6.96 2.75
C VAL A 325 32.31 6.73 4.01
N PRO A 326 32.79 7.78 4.71
CA PRO A 326 33.54 7.60 5.95
C PRO A 326 32.69 6.82 6.94
N ALA A 327 33.13 5.60 7.25
CA ALA A 327 32.45 4.67 8.13
C ALA A 327 32.34 5.24 9.55
N MET A 328 31.17 5.76 9.89
CA MET A 328 30.85 6.13 11.26
C MET A 328 29.44 5.70 11.65
N GLU A 329 29.03 4.49 11.29
CA GLU A 329 28.08 3.72 12.10
C GLU A 329 28.06 2.25 11.69
N ARG A 330 28.07 1.37 12.68
CA ARG A 330 28.04 -0.09 12.50
C ARG A 330 26.68 -0.52 11.95
N VAL A 331 26.53 -0.70 10.64
CA VAL A 331 25.46 -1.51 10.05
C VAL A 331 26.00 -2.30 8.85
N THR A 332 25.49 -3.52 8.67
CA THR A 332 25.86 -4.56 7.70
C THR A 332 25.57 -4.23 6.23
N THR A 333 25.45 -2.96 5.85
CA THR A 333 25.09 -2.51 4.50
C THR A 333 26.16 -1.52 4.01
N ARG A 334 26.79 -1.80 2.87
CA ARG A 334 27.71 -0.84 2.23
C ARG A 334 26.86 0.18 1.50
N ASP A 335 26.60 1.32 2.13
CA ASP A 335 25.95 2.44 1.46
C ASP A 335 26.98 3.07 0.50
N VAL A 336 26.67 3.14 -0.80
CA VAL A 336 27.55 3.69 -1.86
C VAL A 336 26.89 4.94 -2.42
N MET A 337 27.66 6.01 -2.66
CA MET A 337 27.11 7.20 -3.35
C MET A 337 27.31 7.01 -4.85
N VAL A 338 26.23 7.14 -5.63
CA VAL A 338 26.28 7.05 -7.09
C VAL A 338 25.44 8.18 -7.66
N GLU A 339 26.02 9.01 -8.53
CA GLU A 339 25.32 10.12 -9.18
C GLU A 339 24.60 11.07 -8.18
N GLY A 340 25.11 11.17 -6.94
CA GLY A 340 24.52 11.98 -5.86
C GLY A 340 23.35 11.33 -5.11
N SER A 341 23.07 10.04 -5.36
CA SER A 341 22.08 9.24 -4.62
C SER A 341 22.78 8.25 -3.69
N ILE A 342 22.21 7.98 -2.51
CA ILE A 342 22.69 6.92 -1.62
C ILE A 342 22.12 5.59 -2.09
N VAL A 343 22.96 4.73 -2.66
CA VAL A 343 22.59 3.38 -3.08
C VAL A 343 22.68 2.43 -1.88
N VAL A 344 21.56 1.79 -1.58
CA VAL A 344 21.40 0.81 -0.51
C VAL A 344 21.17 -0.56 -1.14
N GLU A 345 22.10 -1.46 -0.88
CA GLU A 345 22.05 -2.84 -1.33
C GLU A 345 21.32 -3.73 -0.31
N ALA A 346 20.27 -4.44 -0.74
CA ALA A 346 19.55 -5.38 0.12
C ALA A 346 19.03 -6.59 -0.66
N ASP A 347 18.72 -7.68 0.05
CA ASP A 347 17.94 -8.79 -0.52
C ASP A 347 16.47 -8.35 -0.58
N VAL A 348 16.00 -7.98 -1.77
CA VAL A 348 14.62 -7.49 -1.98
C VAL A 348 13.85 -8.34 -2.99
N ALA A 349 14.41 -9.46 -3.42
CA ALA A 349 13.84 -10.29 -4.47
C ALA A 349 13.54 -11.72 -3.99
N SER A 350 12.54 -12.33 -4.62
CA SER A 350 12.27 -13.76 -4.51
C SER A 350 11.85 -14.33 -5.87
N SER A 351 12.22 -15.59 -6.11
CA SER A 351 11.79 -16.31 -7.31
C SER A 351 10.45 -16.99 -7.03
N VAL A 352 9.41 -16.62 -7.76
CA VAL A 352 8.06 -17.18 -7.60
C VAL A 352 7.74 -18.04 -8.81
N VAL A 353 7.11 -19.19 -8.55
CA VAL A 353 6.63 -20.08 -9.60
C VAL A 353 5.25 -19.60 -10.04
N GLN A 354 5.15 -19.12 -11.28
CA GLN A 354 3.90 -18.60 -11.85
C GLN A 354 3.41 -19.53 -12.95
N LEU A 355 2.11 -19.84 -12.93
CA LEU A 355 1.43 -20.51 -14.04
C LEU A 355 1.04 -19.43 -15.06
N THR A 356 1.71 -19.44 -16.20
CA THR A 356 1.37 -18.57 -17.33
C THR A 356 0.70 -19.40 -18.40
N ALA A 357 -0.36 -18.89 -19.01
CA ALA A 357 -0.94 -19.54 -20.19
C ALA A 357 0.13 -19.63 -21.28
N SER A 358 0.33 -20.82 -21.83
CA SER A 358 1.27 -21.01 -22.93
C SER A 358 0.78 -20.21 -24.14
N LEU A 359 1.59 -19.27 -24.62
CA LEU A 359 1.29 -18.47 -25.81
C LEU A 359 1.13 -19.35 -27.06
N ASP A 360 1.86 -20.47 -27.12
CA ASP A 360 1.84 -21.41 -28.25
C ASP A 360 0.67 -22.40 -28.19
N ARG A 361 0.05 -22.58 -27.02
CA ARG A 361 -1.03 -23.55 -26.78
C ARG A 361 -2.07 -23.00 -25.81
N PRO A 362 -3.09 -22.27 -26.33
CA PRO A 362 -4.19 -21.76 -25.53
C PRO A 362 -4.92 -22.93 -24.84
N GLY A 363 -4.68 -23.12 -23.53
CA GLY A 363 -5.23 -24.22 -22.73
C GLY A 363 -4.21 -24.99 -21.89
N GLU A 364 -2.92 -24.90 -22.21
CA GLU A 364 -1.84 -25.44 -21.38
C GLU A 364 -1.25 -24.34 -20.49
N SER A 365 -1.22 -24.56 -19.17
CA SER A 365 -0.52 -23.68 -18.23
C SER A 365 0.94 -24.10 -18.13
N ARG A 366 1.87 -23.23 -18.53
CA ARG A 366 3.30 -23.44 -18.32
C ARG A 366 3.71 -22.83 -17.00
N THR A 367 4.37 -23.64 -16.18
CA THR A 367 5.02 -23.20 -14.96
C THR A 367 6.31 -22.46 -15.31
N VAL A 368 6.33 -21.14 -15.14
CA VAL A 368 7.50 -20.29 -15.39
C VAL A 368 7.97 -19.73 -14.06
N ARG A 369 9.27 -19.83 -13.79
CA ARG A 369 9.90 -19.21 -12.62
C ARG A 369 10.17 -17.75 -12.94
N VAL A 370 9.53 -16.83 -12.21
CA VAL A 370 9.61 -15.38 -12.44
C VAL A 370 10.26 -14.73 -11.24
N LEU A 371 11.16 -13.79 -11.49
CA LEU A 371 11.75 -12.96 -10.45
C LEU A 371 10.83 -11.78 -10.14
N ARG A 372 10.54 -11.56 -8.86
CA ARG A 372 9.74 -10.44 -8.37
C ARG A 372 10.38 -9.82 -7.14
N HIS A 373 10.09 -8.56 -6.89
CA HIS A 373 10.38 -8.00 -5.57
C HIS A 373 9.52 -8.70 -4.52
N ASP A 374 10.15 -9.08 -3.41
CA ASP A 374 9.49 -9.70 -2.29
C ASP A 374 8.86 -8.61 -1.41
N PRO A 375 7.53 -8.57 -1.22
CA PRO A 375 6.87 -7.49 -0.49
C PRO A 375 7.40 -7.30 0.94
N ASP A 376 7.60 -8.40 1.68
CA ASP A 376 8.00 -8.34 3.09
C ASP A 376 9.45 -7.85 3.23
N LYS A 377 10.35 -8.35 2.37
CA LYS A 377 11.75 -7.88 2.36
C LYS A 377 11.86 -6.43 1.93
N LEU A 378 11.08 -6.02 0.93
CA LEU A 378 11.05 -4.65 0.43
C LEU A 378 10.55 -3.68 1.51
N ILE A 379 9.48 -4.05 2.23
CA ILE A 379 8.97 -3.26 3.37
C ILE A 379 10.07 -3.08 4.42
N ALA A 380 10.76 -4.16 4.81
CA ALA A 380 11.81 -4.11 5.81
C ALA A 380 12.96 -3.17 5.39
N ALA A 381 13.40 -3.27 4.13
CA ALA A 381 14.44 -2.42 3.58
C ALA A 381 14.02 -0.94 3.52
N VAL A 382 12.80 -0.65 3.05
CA VAL A 382 12.26 0.72 3.02
C VAL A 382 12.13 1.30 4.43
N GLN A 383 11.62 0.54 5.40
CA GLN A 383 11.50 0.98 6.79
C GLN A 383 12.87 1.28 7.43
N GLU A 384 13.89 0.50 7.11
CA GLU A 384 15.26 0.78 7.54
C GLU A 384 15.76 2.11 6.97
N ILE A 385 15.55 2.37 5.67
CA ILE A 385 15.91 3.66 5.05
C ILE A 385 15.15 4.82 5.71
N ILE A 386 13.85 4.65 5.96
CA ILE A 386 13.03 5.68 6.63
C ILE A 386 13.53 5.95 8.05
N ARG A 387 13.99 4.94 8.79
CA ARG A 387 14.52 5.11 10.16
C ARG A 387 15.89 5.79 10.20
N ARG A 388 16.71 5.66 9.15
CA ARG A 388 18.03 6.30 9.05
C ARG A 388 17.96 7.79 8.75
N GLY A 389 16.83 8.26 8.24
CA GLY A 389 16.60 9.65 7.89
C GLY A 389 15.89 10.45 8.95
#